data_AF-A0A8B6HD43-F1
#
_entry.id   AF-A0A8B6HD43-F1
#
_cell.length_a   1.000
_cell.length_b   1.000
_cell.length_c   1.000
_cell.angle_alpha   90.00
_cell.angle_beta   90.00
_cell.angle_gamma   90.00
#
_symmetry.space_group_name_H-M   'P 1'
#
loop_
_entity.id
_entity.type
_entity.pdbx_description
1 polymer ?
#
loop_
_entity_poly.entity_id
_entity_poly.type
_entity_poly.pdbx_seq_one_letter_code
_entity_poly.pdbx_strand_id
1 'polypeptide(L)'
;MSKPPHDKDNHTDVKRTTPLCSRQDNGGQVLYGGDNWPLRGRKGSLLEGGVKAVGFVHGQMIQKKGAISKELIHISDWFPILINLANGSLKRTNPLDGVDQWRTISYGEQSQRKTILHNIDPLFSHAVKRKSNNKFDTRKRAALRHNEWKIITGDPGINVKKLNVLIK
;
A
#
# COMPACT_ATOMS: atom_id res chain seq x y z
N MET A 1 -56.85 13.47 -4.88
CA MET A 1 -55.70 13.09 -4.02
C MET A 1 -54.68 12.37 -4.89
N SER A 2 -53.58 13.04 -5.25
CA SER A 2 -52.47 12.42 -5.97
C SER A 2 -51.63 11.59 -5.00
N LYS A 3 -51.36 10.32 -5.35
CA LYS A 3 -50.39 9.48 -4.62
C LYS A 3 -49.03 10.19 -4.56
N PRO A 4 -48.31 10.15 -3.43
CA PRO A 4 -46.95 10.66 -3.37
C PRO A 4 -46.05 9.82 -4.31
N PRO A 5 -44.98 10.39 -4.88
CA PRO A 5 -44.08 9.65 -5.74
C PRO A 5 -43.41 8.53 -4.95
N HIS A 6 -43.38 7.34 -5.54
CA HIS A 6 -42.59 6.21 -5.05
C HIS A 6 -41.11 6.64 -4.93
N ASP A 7 -40.59 6.53 -3.71
CA ASP A 7 -39.17 6.64 -3.40
C ASP A 7 -38.42 5.60 -4.24
N LYS A 8 -37.59 6.07 -5.19
CA LYS A 8 -36.78 5.19 -6.04
C LYS A 8 -35.57 4.77 -5.24
N ASP A 9 -35.62 3.57 -4.67
CA ASP A 9 -34.51 2.73 -4.23
C ASP A 9 -33.14 3.42 -4.05
N ASN A 10 -32.82 3.80 -2.80
CA ASN A 10 -31.51 4.28 -2.33
C ASN A 10 -30.29 3.38 -2.70
N HIS A 11 -30.50 2.19 -3.25
CA HIS A 11 -29.44 1.27 -3.65
C HIS A 11 -28.68 1.72 -4.91
N THR A 12 -29.29 2.50 -5.81
CA THR A 12 -28.62 2.97 -7.03
C THR A 12 -27.73 4.19 -6.79
N ASP A 13 -28.05 5.02 -5.80
CA ASP A 13 -27.27 6.23 -5.48
C ASP A 13 -25.99 5.91 -4.72
N VAL A 14 -26.00 4.94 -3.80
CA VAL A 14 -24.79 4.47 -3.12
C VAL A 14 -23.75 3.93 -4.12
N LYS A 15 -24.20 3.26 -5.20
CA LYS A 15 -23.32 2.77 -6.27
C LYS A 15 -22.83 3.87 -7.23
N ARG A 16 -23.48 5.04 -7.24
CA ARG A 16 -23.04 6.21 -8.02
C ARG A 16 -21.93 6.98 -7.30
N THR A 17 -21.98 7.02 -5.97
CA THR A 17 -21.13 7.92 -5.16
C THR A 17 -20.04 7.22 -4.36
N THR A 18 -19.99 5.87 -4.35
CA THR A 18 -19.02 5.14 -3.51
C THR A 18 -18.02 4.35 -4.36
N PRO A 19 -16.71 4.64 -4.29
CA PRO A 19 -15.69 3.74 -4.83
C PRO A 19 -15.56 2.52 -3.90
N LEU A 20 -15.80 1.31 -4.42
CA LEU A 20 -15.41 0.09 -3.73
C LEU A 20 -13.91 -0.09 -3.88
N CYS A 21 -13.24 -0.31 -2.76
CA CYS A 21 -11.81 -0.56 -2.71
C CYS A 21 -11.61 -1.91 -2.04
N SER A 22 -10.92 -2.83 -2.71
CA SER A 22 -10.50 -4.10 -2.12
C SER A 22 -8.99 -4.22 -2.22
N ARG A 23 -8.36 -4.68 -1.14
CA ARG A 23 -6.92 -4.91 -1.06
C ARG A 23 -6.61 -6.00 -0.05
N GLN A 24 -5.62 -6.83 -0.34
CA GLN A 24 -5.03 -7.71 0.67
C GLN A 24 -4.20 -6.89 1.68
N ASP A 25 -4.22 -7.30 2.95
CA ASP A 25 -3.50 -6.67 4.06
C ASP A 25 -1.98 -6.91 3.97
N ASN A 26 -1.58 -8.09 3.49
CA ASN A 26 -0.19 -8.48 3.21
C ASN A 26 -0.15 -9.51 2.05
N GLY A 27 1.04 -9.90 1.62
CA GLY A 27 1.19 -10.99 0.68
C GLY A 27 0.82 -12.35 1.28
N GLY A 28 0.49 -13.32 0.43
CA GLY A 28 -0.05 -14.62 0.83
C GLY A 28 0.87 -15.42 1.74
N GLN A 29 0.27 -16.21 2.63
CA GLN A 29 0.99 -17.15 3.50
C GLN A 29 1.08 -18.52 2.84
N VAL A 30 2.24 -18.82 2.24
CA VAL A 30 2.45 -20.06 1.45
C VAL A 30 2.29 -21.35 2.25
N LEU A 31 2.49 -21.31 3.57
CA LEU A 31 2.27 -22.49 4.43
C LEU A 31 0.78 -22.80 4.64
N TYR A 32 -0.11 -21.88 4.29
CA TYR A 32 -1.57 -22.03 4.40
C TYR A 32 -2.26 -21.77 3.06
N GLY A 33 -1.63 -22.16 1.95
CA GLY A 33 -2.23 -22.11 0.61
C GLY A 33 -2.15 -20.78 -0.12
N GLY A 34 -1.45 -19.77 0.41
CA GLY A 34 -1.20 -18.53 -0.33
C GLY A 34 -0.19 -18.72 -1.46
N ASP A 35 -0.40 -18.04 -2.58
CA ASP A 35 0.56 -17.98 -3.68
C ASP A 35 0.89 -16.51 -4.00
N ASN A 36 2.20 -16.24 -4.15
CA ASN A 36 2.71 -14.91 -4.48
C ASN A 36 3.43 -14.88 -5.82
N TRP A 37 3.47 -15.99 -6.58
CA TRP A 37 4.14 -16.04 -7.86
C TRP A 37 3.65 -14.90 -8.80
N PRO A 38 4.55 -14.19 -9.50
CA PRO A 38 6.00 -14.38 -9.61
C PRO A 38 6.84 -13.62 -8.56
N LEU A 39 6.21 -13.04 -7.54
CA LEU A 39 6.88 -12.22 -6.53
C LEU A 39 7.61 -13.08 -5.50
N ARG A 40 8.83 -12.66 -5.15
CA ARG A 40 9.65 -13.35 -4.14
C ARG A 40 9.15 -13.04 -2.74
N GLY A 41 9.11 -14.04 -1.88
CA GLY A 41 8.75 -13.89 -0.46
C GLY A 41 7.29 -14.22 -0.19
N ARG A 42 6.87 -13.97 1.05
CA ARG A 42 5.54 -14.30 1.57
C ARG A 42 5.13 -13.37 2.71
N LYS A 43 3.94 -13.59 3.27
CA LYS A 43 3.48 -12.97 4.52
C LYS A 43 4.61 -12.86 5.54
N GLY A 44 4.82 -11.65 6.06
CA GLY A 44 5.84 -11.37 7.07
C GLY A 44 7.26 -11.18 6.54
N SER A 45 7.47 -11.09 5.22
CA SER A 45 8.74 -10.65 4.60
C SER A 45 8.64 -9.23 4.04
N LEU A 46 9.77 -8.53 3.91
CA LEU A 46 9.89 -7.21 3.25
C LEU A 46 10.15 -7.31 1.74
N LEU A 47 10.17 -8.54 1.20
CA LEU A 47 10.25 -8.80 -0.23
C LEU A 47 8.90 -8.52 -0.89
N GLU A 48 8.88 -8.41 -2.22
CA GLU A 48 7.67 -8.06 -2.97
C GLU A 48 6.48 -8.95 -2.63
N GLY A 49 6.66 -10.28 -2.54
CA GLY A 49 5.60 -11.22 -2.19
C GLY A 49 5.10 -11.13 -0.74
N GLY A 50 5.70 -10.28 0.10
CA GLY A 50 5.19 -9.97 1.44
C GLY A 50 4.47 -8.63 1.54
N VAL A 51 4.85 -7.64 0.73
CA VAL A 51 4.40 -6.24 0.85
C VAL A 51 3.62 -5.71 -0.35
N LYS A 52 3.78 -6.31 -1.54
CA LYS A 52 3.04 -5.96 -2.75
C LYS A 52 1.77 -6.81 -2.80
N ALA A 53 0.67 -6.19 -2.41
CA ALA A 53 -0.65 -6.80 -2.36
C ALA A 53 -1.45 -6.54 -3.64
N VAL A 54 -2.40 -7.43 -3.95
CA VAL A 54 -3.44 -7.16 -4.96
C VAL A 54 -4.40 -6.13 -4.39
N GLY A 55 -4.78 -5.16 -5.23
CA GLY A 55 -5.89 -4.26 -4.92
C GLY A 55 -6.51 -3.67 -6.18
N PHE A 56 -7.77 -3.27 -6.06
CA PHE A 56 -8.51 -2.61 -7.13
C PHE A 56 -9.48 -1.58 -6.56
N VAL A 57 -9.87 -0.63 -7.42
CA VAL A 57 -10.91 0.36 -7.15
C VAL A 57 -11.96 0.23 -8.23
N HIS A 58 -13.23 0.15 -7.86
CA HIS A 58 -14.35 0.22 -8.81
C HIS A 58 -15.33 1.30 -8.36
N GLY A 59 -15.91 2.02 -9.30
CA GLY A 59 -16.91 3.04 -8.99
C GLY A 59 -17.20 3.93 -10.20
N GLN A 60 -18.33 4.62 -10.16
CA GLN A 60 -18.70 5.54 -11.24
C GLN A 60 -17.85 6.81 -11.22
N MET A 61 -17.29 7.17 -10.07
CA MET A 61 -16.39 8.32 -9.89
C MET A 61 -15.00 8.15 -10.53
N ILE A 62 -14.66 6.93 -10.97
CA ILE A 62 -13.40 6.64 -11.68
C ILE A 62 -13.55 7.06 -13.13
N GLN A 63 -12.71 7.99 -13.58
CA GLN A 63 -12.75 8.48 -14.97
C GLN A 63 -12.08 7.49 -15.93
N LYS A 64 -10.91 6.96 -15.55
CA LYS A 64 -10.15 6.00 -16.35
C LYS A 64 -10.47 4.56 -15.93
N LYS A 65 -11.53 4.00 -16.52
CA LYS A 65 -12.01 2.63 -16.26
C LYS A 65 -11.25 1.59 -17.07
N GLY A 66 -11.25 0.34 -16.61
CA GLY A 66 -10.66 -0.79 -17.33
C GLY A 66 -9.13 -0.71 -17.49
N ALA A 67 -8.46 0.09 -16.67
CA ALA A 67 -7.03 0.33 -16.76
C ALA A 67 -6.25 -0.37 -15.63
N ILE A 68 -4.98 -0.66 -15.91
CA ILE A 68 -4.01 -1.10 -14.91
C ILE A 68 -3.11 0.09 -14.58
N SER A 69 -3.14 0.54 -13.32
CA SER A 69 -2.20 1.56 -12.84
C SER A 69 -0.89 0.91 -12.39
N LYS A 70 0.24 1.46 -12.83
CA LYS A 70 1.60 1.09 -12.38
C LYS A 70 2.17 2.10 -11.38
N GLU A 71 1.37 3.09 -11.01
CA GLU A 71 1.75 4.19 -10.14
C GLU A 71 1.94 3.73 -8.69
N LEU A 72 2.85 4.41 -7.96
CA LEU A 72 3.19 4.02 -6.60
C LEU A 72 2.11 4.47 -5.61
N ILE A 73 1.40 3.52 -5.01
CA ILE A 73 0.33 3.75 -4.02
C ILE A 73 0.60 2.89 -2.77
N HIS A 74 0.44 3.47 -1.58
CA HIS A 74 0.62 2.80 -0.30
C HIS A 74 -0.69 2.73 0.51
N ILE A 75 -0.78 1.84 1.51
CA ILE A 75 -2.01 1.71 2.32
C ILE A 75 -2.31 3.00 3.10
N SER A 76 -1.27 3.73 3.51
CA SER A 76 -1.41 5.00 4.21
C SER A 76 -2.06 6.10 3.38
N ASP A 77 -2.08 5.97 2.04
CA ASP A 77 -2.70 6.95 1.13
C ASP A 77 -4.23 6.93 1.21
N TRP A 78 -4.82 5.81 1.66
CA TRP A 78 -6.28 5.69 1.74
C TRP A 78 -6.90 6.68 2.71
N PHE A 79 -6.25 6.97 3.83
CA PHE A 79 -6.78 7.92 4.80
C PHE A 79 -6.99 9.32 4.18
N PRO A 80 -5.97 10.00 3.62
CA PRO A 80 -6.19 11.29 2.97
C PRO A 80 -7.09 11.21 1.73
N ILE A 81 -7.07 10.12 0.94
CA ILE A 81 -8.02 9.94 -0.17
C ILE A 81 -9.47 9.96 0.33
N LEU A 82 -9.78 9.14 1.33
CA LEU A 82 -11.15 8.99 1.82
C LEU A 82 -11.66 10.27 2.49
N ILE A 83 -10.79 10.96 3.23
CA ILE A 83 -11.13 12.27 3.80
C ILE A 83 -11.41 13.28 2.70
N ASN A 84 -10.61 13.34 1.63
CA ASN A 84 -10.86 14.25 0.51
C ASN A 84 -12.19 13.91 -0.20
N LEU A 85 -12.42 12.63 -0.51
CA LEU A 85 -13.66 12.19 -1.16
C LEU A 85 -14.92 12.47 -0.35
N ALA A 86 -14.82 12.48 0.99
CA ALA A 86 -15.92 12.82 1.88
C ALA A 86 -16.06 14.33 2.12
N ASN A 87 -15.33 15.18 1.39
CA ASN A 87 -15.21 16.62 1.65
C ASN A 87 -14.84 16.96 3.11
N GLY A 88 -14.04 16.10 3.74
CA GLY A 88 -13.57 16.25 5.10
C GLY A 88 -12.33 17.15 5.23
N SER A 89 -11.82 17.30 6.46
CA SER A 89 -10.69 18.18 6.78
C SER A 89 -9.58 17.43 7.51
N LEU A 90 -8.34 17.62 7.05
CA LEU A 90 -7.13 17.06 7.68
C LEU A 90 -6.50 18.00 8.74
N LYS A 91 -7.11 19.16 9.04
CA LYS A 91 -6.50 20.19 9.92
C LYS A 91 -6.20 19.72 11.36
N ARG A 92 -6.82 18.62 11.81
CA ARG A 92 -6.68 18.10 13.18
C ARG A 92 -5.88 16.80 13.25
N THR A 93 -5.19 16.43 12.17
CA THR A 93 -4.36 15.22 12.14
C THR A 93 -2.92 15.57 12.46
N ASN A 94 -2.18 14.59 12.99
CA ASN A 94 -0.73 14.65 12.98
C ASN A 94 -0.22 14.70 11.52
N PRO A 95 1.06 15.07 11.29
CA PRO A 95 1.68 14.90 9.98
C PRO A 95 1.45 13.48 9.46
N LEU A 96 0.91 13.39 8.24
CA LEU A 96 0.56 12.11 7.64
C LEU A 96 1.71 11.61 6.76
N ASP A 97 1.97 10.31 6.83
CA ASP A 97 2.86 9.64 5.87
C ASP A 97 2.16 9.35 4.54
N GLY A 98 0.82 9.37 4.54
CA GLY A 98 -0.04 9.20 3.36
C GLY A 98 -0.17 10.49 2.53
N VAL A 99 -0.39 10.33 1.23
CA VAL A 99 -0.71 11.44 0.31
C VAL A 99 -2.01 11.13 -0.41
N ASP A 100 -2.77 12.17 -0.74
CA ASP A 100 -4.00 11.99 -1.51
C ASP A 100 -3.66 11.64 -2.98
N GLN A 101 -3.97 10.40 -3.35
CA GLN A 101 -3.72 9.85 -4.69
C GLN A 101 -5.00 9.74 -5.52
N TRP A 102 -6.09 10.45 -5.18
CA TRP A 102 -7.34 10.27 -5.91
C TRP A 102 -7.22 10.59 -7.41
N ARG A 103 -6.43 11.61 -7.78
CA ARG A 103 -6.18 11.91 -9.21
C ARG A 103 -5.44 10.78 -9.92
N THR A 104 -4.42 10.21 -9.28
CA THR A 104 -3.70 9.02 -9.73
C THR A 104 -4.65 7.84 -9.96
N ILE A 105 -5.56 7.59 -9.03
CA ILE A 105 -6.52 6.47 -9.09
C ILE A 105 -7.60 6.71 -10.15
N SER A 106 -8.24 7.88 -10.14
CA SER A 106 -9.43 8.15 -10.93
C SER A 106 -9.10 8.57 -12.37
N TYR A 107 -8.06 9.40 -12.55
CA TYR A 107 -7.71 9.97 -13.87
C TYR A 107 -6.49 9.27 -14.50
N GLY A 108 -5.76 8.45 -13.73
CA GLY A 108 -4.54 7.80 -14.21
C GLY A 108 -3.37 8.77 -14.36
N GLU A 109 -3.35 9.84 -13.56
CA GLU A 109 -2.23 10.77 -13.47
C GLU A 109 -1.03 10.14 -12.76
N GLN A 110 0.14 10.79 -12.86
CA GLN A 110 1.34 10.35 -12.18
C GLN A 110 1.20 10.48 -10.65
N SER A 111 1.67 9.47 -9.92
CA SER A 111 1.71 9.47 -8.47
C SER A 111 2.58 10.60 -7.92
N GLN A 112 2.06 11.30 -6.91
CA GLN A 112 2.85 12.25 -6.12
C GLN A 112 3.86 11.55 -5.21
N ARG A 113 3.68 10.25 -4.95
CA ARG A 113 4.52 9.45 -4.08
C ARG A 113 5.71 8.89 -4.86
N LYS A 114 6.90 9.27 -4.42
CA LYS A 114 8.17 8.71 -4.91
C LYS A 114 8.77 7.68 -3.95
N THR A 115 8.42 7.73 -2.66
CA THR A 115 9.06 6.93 -1.61
C THR A 115 8.03 6.17 -0.77
N ILE A 116 8.36 4.93 -0.42
CA ILE A 116 7.68 4.15 0.63
C ILE A 116 8.75 3.60 1.57
N LEU A 117 8.68 3.98 2.85
CA LEU A 117 9.37 3.24 3.90
C LEU A 117 8.48 2.07 4.30
N HIS A 118 8.88 0.83 4.00
CA HIS A 118 8.08 -0.33 4.35
C HIS A 118 8.14 -0.63 5.84
N ASN A 119 9.35 -0.66 6.41
CA ASN A 119 9.57 -0.80 7.85
C ASN A 119 11.05 -0.55 8.20
N ILE A 120 11.31 -0.20 9.46
CA ILE A 120 12.62 -0.33 10.13
C ILE A 120 12.36 -1.04 11.44
N ASP A 121 12.76 -2.30 11.53
CA ASP A 121 12.61 -3.10 12.74
C ASP A 121 13.98 -3.37 13.37
N PRO A 122 14.34 -2.61 14.43
CA PRO A 122 15.61 -2.81 15.09
C PRO A 122 15.63 -4.04 16.00
N LEU A 123 14.48 -4.64 16.28
CA LEU A 123 14.28 -5.77 17.18
C LEU A 123 14.20 -7.11 16.44
N PHE A 124 13.95 -7.10 15.13
CA PHE A 124 13.90 -8.30 14.28
C PHE A 124 15.27 -8.96 14.04
N SER A 125 16.09 -9.15 15.07
CA SER A 125 17.36 -9.82 14.89
C SER A 125 17.79 -10.65 16.09
N HIS A 126 18.38 -11.79 15.77
CA HIS A 126 19.39 -12.46 16.59
C HIS A 126 20.80 -11.82 16.35
N ALA A 127 20.89 -10.59 15.83
CA ALA A 127 22.13 -10.00 15.34
C ALA A 127 22.93 -9.28 16.44
N VAL A 128 24.19 -9.70 16.53
CA VAL A 128 25.36 -9.17 17.24
C VAL A 128 25.22 -7.75 17.82
N LYS A 129 25.37 -7.65 19.16
CA LYS A 129 25.40 -6.41 19.98
C LYS A 129 26.57 -5.44 19.69
N ARG A 130 27.27 -5.55 18.55
CA ARG A 130 28.33 -4.60 18.20
C ARG A 130 27.69 -3.32 17.68
N LYS A 131 28.00 -2.18 18.30
CA LYS A 131 27.60 -0.86 17.78
C LYS A 131 28.19 -0.67 16.38
N SER A 132 27.36 -0.19 15.45
CA SER A 132 27.78 0.32 14.15
C SER A 132 28.03 1.81 14.29
N ASN A 133 29.13 2.32 13.72
CA ASN A 133 29.42 3.76 13.66
C ASN A 133 28.81 4.43 12.40
N ASN A 134 28.06 3.70 11.58
CA ASN A 134 27.41 4.24 10.39
C ASN A 134 26.10 4.95 10.74
N LYS A 135 25.71 5.94 9.91
CA LYS A 135 24.42 6.67 10.02
C LYS A 135 23.20 5.74 9.98
N PHE A 136 23.30 4.61 9.26
CA PHE A 136 22.30 3.54 9.27
C PHE A 136 22.99 2.19 9.43
N ASP A 137 22.49 1.37 10.36
CA ASP A 137 22.99 0.02 10.60
C ASP A 137 22.30 -0.96 9.63
N THR A 138 23.00 -1.37 8.56
CA THR A 138 22.48 -2.26 7.52
C THR A 138 22.22 -3.69 7.98
N ARG A 139 22.49 -4.02 9.26
CA ARG A 139 22.08 -5.28 9.88
C ARG A 139 20.64 -5.23 10.38
N LYS A 140 20.07 -4.04 10.55
CA LYS A 140 18.68 -3.83 10.96
C LYS A 140 17.77 -4.25 9.83
N ARG A 141 16.69 -4.96 10.17
CA ARG A 141 15.70 -5.34 9.17
C ARG A 141 14.99 -4.07 8.71
N ALA A 142 15.20 -3.68 7.46
CA ALA A 142 14.50 -2.54 6.90
C ALA A 142 14.34 -2.65 5.39
N ALA A 143 13.33 -1.98 4.86
CA ALA A 143 13.16 -1.83 3.43
C ALA A 143 12.56 -0.48 3.06
N LEU A 144 13.07 0.10 1.98
CA LEU A 144 12.62 1.35 1.40
C LEU A 144 12.51 1.20 -0.12
N ARG A 145 11.41 1.69 -0.68
CA ARG A 145 11.20 1.85 -2.13
C ARG A 145 11.35 3.33 -2.47
N HIS A 146 12.12 3.64 -3.49
CA HIS A 146 12.21 4.97 -4.09
C HIS A 146 12.13 4.87 -5.61
N ASN A 147 11.01 5.30 -6.19
CA ASN A 147 10.68 5.12 -7.61
C ASN A 147 10.85 3.65 -8.04
N GLU A 148 11.73 3.40 -9.00
CA GLU A 148 12.06 2.07 -9.52
C GLU A 148 12.94 1.24 -8.58
N TRP A 149 13.59 1.88 -7.61
CA TRP A 149 14.59 1.25 -6.75
C TRP A 149 13.99 0.72 -5.47
N LYS A 150 14.37 -0.50 -5.06
CA LYS A 150 14.12 -1.00 -3.71
C LYS A 150 15.42 -1.39 -3.03
N ILE A 151 15.61 -0.90 -1.80
CA ILE A 151 16.71 -1.28 -0.91
C ILE A 151 16.13 -2.12 0.23
N ILE A 152 16.80 -3.23 0.54
CA ILE A 152 16.50 -4.09 1.68
C ILE A 152 17.79 -4.35 2.46
N THR A 153 17.71 -4.24 3.79
CA THR A 153 18.82 -4.44 4.73
C THR A 153 18.42 -5.41 5.83
N GLY A 154 19.41 -6.00 6.51
CA GLY A 154 19.21 -7.01 7.53
C GLY A 154 18.57 -8.29 6.98
N ASP A 155 17.86 -9.01 7.85
CA ASP A 155 17.05 -10.16 7.45
C ASP A 155 15.75 -9.66 6.77
N PRO A 156 15.51 -9.95 5.48
CA PRO A 156 14.30 -9.53 4.79
C PRO A 156 13.04 -10.28 5.29
N GLY A 157 13.19 -11.31 6.12
CA GLY A 157 12.10 -12.14 6.66
C GLY A 157 12.04 -13.53 6.03
N ILE A 158 11.70 -14.51 6.87
CA ILE A 158 11.38 -15.93 6.66
C ILE A 158 12.06 -16.62 5.44
N ASN A 159 13.07 -17.45 5.75
CA ASN A 159 13.72 -18.45 4.88
C ASN A 159 14.24 -17.96 3.52
N VAL A 160 14.64 -16.70 3.42
CA VAL A 160 15.41 -16.23 2.28
C VAL A 160 16.87 -16.17 2.72
N LYS A 161 17.74 -16.99 2.10
CA LYS A 161 19.19 -16.99 2.37
C LYS A 161 19.69 -15.55 2.45
N LYS A 162 20.43 -15.22 3.52
CA LYS A 162 20.97 -13.87 3.81
C LYS A 162 21.43 -13.20 2.52
N LEU A 163 20.70 -12.16 2.11
CA LEU A 163 21.12 -11.28 1.02
C LEU A 163 21.63 -10.00 1.65
N ASN A 164 22.94 -9.81 1.58
CA ASN A 164 23.55 -8.53 1.93
C ASN A 164 23.24 -7.58 0.77
N VAL A 165 22.29 -6.67 1.00
CA VAL A 165 21.86 -5.58 0.11
C VAL A 165 21.41 -6.05 -1.28
N LEU A 166 20.09 -6.11 -1.46
CA LEU A 166 19.51 -6.28 -2.79
C LEU A 166 19.02 -4.91 -3.29
N ILE A 167 19.62 -4.44 -4.38
CA ILE A 167 19.11 -3.33 -5.18
C ILE A 167 18.38 -3.96 -6.36
N LYS A 168 17.08 -3.70 -6.47
CA LYS A 168 16.26 -4.01 -7.65
C LYS A 168 15.72 -2.73 -8.23
#